data_AF-L1JJP4-F1
#
_entry.id   AF-L1JJP4-F1
#
_cell.length_a   1.000
_cell.length_b   1.000
_cell.length_c   1.000
_cell.angle_alpha   90.00
_cell.angle_beta   90.00
_cell.angle_gamma   90.00
#
_symmetry.space_group_name_H-M   'P 1'
#
loop_
_entity.id
_entity.type
_entity.pdbx_description
1 polymer ?
#
loop_
_entity_poly.entity_id
_entity_poly.type
_entity_poly.pdbx_seq_one_letter_code
_entity_poly.pdbx_strand_id
1 'polypeptide(L)'
;MSDFDEEEEEEEEEEFCPPGCDPSLFEQVCELREKRLDQEEMLAEYQKGADQLKKDLDGLVKKEKIIDSALRQTEQEIQQFQTFKQQKLNEIRVVITLKMHQIKCLVEDKLPPDLSNTIVFTNSGLKRLRSRIDELKEEKEELRKNQKLLRKEHVNLLKSKKVKEERLRELEARSRDVQMLKFGQEVDLDVLEKMGVNKTAEELREQLKQLEKKNAKELRAWQKQIDQAAGELAGVTKQNTEKLERVAELTAAQHRLEKELNSTQSRMVAEVGPSKEKVKAEREQLVSLVKLQAREMEALKAEINMLRRKGGHVYTPVVRRAPPPSSGEQK
;
A
#
# COMPACT_ATOMS: atom_id res chain seq x y z
N MET A 1 -21.84 -37.74 -39.88
CA MET A 1 -22.56 -38.75 -39.08
C MET A 1 -22.97 -38.05 -37.81
N SER A 2 -24.28 -37.97 -37.60
CA SER A 2 -24.94 -37.26 -36.51
C SER A 2 -24.88 -38.15 -35.27
N ASP A 3 -24.12 -37.77 -34.25
CA ASP A 3 -24.34 -38.27 -32.89
C ASP A 3 -25.52 -37.47 -32.34
N PHE A 4 -26.65 -38.15 -32.25
CA PHE A 4 -27.87 -37.67 -31.61
C PHE A 4 -27.61 -37.74 -30.10
N ASP A 5 -27.54 -36.58 -29.44
CA ASP A 5 -27.74 -36.49 -28.00
C ASP A 5 -29.16 -37.03 -27.70
N GLU A 6 -29.24 -38.23 -27.15
CA GLU A 6 -30.43 -38.71 -26.45
C GLU A 6 -30.52 -37.90 -25.15
N GLU A 7 -31.20 -36.76 -25.21
CA GLU A 7 -31.79 -36.12 -24.04
C GLU A 7 -32.82 -37.12 -23.48
N GLU A 8 -32.44 -37.89 -22.46
CA GLU A 8 -33.38 -38.58 -21.58
C GLU A 8 -34.25 -37.49 -20.94
N GLU A 9 -35.41 -37.22 -21.54
CA GLU A 9 -36.52 -36.55 -20.86
C GLU A 9 -36.84 -37.41 -19.62
N GLU A 10 -36.41 -36.95 -18.44
CA GLU A 10 -36.95 -37.42 -17.17
C GLU A 10 -38.47 -37.17 -17.24
N GLU A 11 -39.24 -38.19 -17.62
CA GLU A 11 -40.69 -38.21 -17.44
C GLU A 11 -40.92 -37.99 -15.95
N GLU A 12 -41.35 -36.78 -15.58
CA GLU A 12 -41.91 -36.46 -14.28
C GLU A 12 -43.11 -37.41 -14.09
N GLU A 13 -42.88 -38.56 -13.46
CA GLU A 13 -43.94 -39.49 -13.06
C GLU A 13 -44.91 -38.70 -12.18
N GLU A 14 -46.05 -38.30 -12.75
CA GLU A 14 -47.13 -37.64 -12.01
C GLU A 14 -47.51 -38.53 -10.82
N GLU A 15 -47.10 -38.09 -9.62
CA GLU A 15 -47.26 -38.80 -8.36
C GLU A 15 -48.77 -38.91 -8.04
N PHE A 16 -49.42 -39.96 -8.55
CA PHE A 16 -50.83 -40.21 -8.27
C PHE A 16 -51.01 -40.75 -6.84
N CYS A 17 -51.93 -40.13 -6.10
CA CYS A 17 -52.29 -40.58 -4.75
C CYS A 17 -52.76 -42.05 -4.79
N PRO A 18 -52.10 -42.97 -4.06
CA PRO A 18 -52.41 -44.39 -4.13
C PRO A 18 -53.82 -44.70 -3.59
N PRO A 19 -54.50 -45.72 -4.14
CA PRO A 19 -55.89 -46.02 -3.77
C PRO A 19 -56.00 -46.44 -2.30
N GLY A 20 -56.72 -45.64 -1.51
CA GLY A 20 -56.91 -45.84 -0.06
C GLY A 20 -56.12 -44.87 0.83
N CYS A 21 -55.35 -43.95 0.27
CA CYS A 21 -54.66 -42.88 1.01
C CYS A 21 -55.54 -41.62 1.10
N ASP A 22 -55.47 -40.91 2.23
CA ASP A 22 -56.11 -39.60 2.38
C ASP A 22 -55.37 -38.57 1.51
N PRO A 23 -56.04 -37.90 0.55
CA PRO A 23 -55.41 -36.94 -0.35
C PRO A 23 -54.61 -35.84 0.38
N SER A 24 -55.07 -35.40 1.54
CA SER A 24 -54.37 -34.37 2.33
C SER A 24 -53.05 -34.87 2.92
N LEU A 25 -52.99 -36.15 3.30
CA LEU A 25 -51.76 -36.77 3.81
C LEU A 25 -50.74 -36.96 2.69
N PHE A 26 -51.20 -37.32 1.48
CA PHE A 26 -50.35 -37.48 0.31
C PHE A 26 -49.70 -36.15 -0.11
N GLU A 27 -50.50 -35.08 -0.23
CA GLU A 27 -49.99 -33.72 -0.53
C GLU A 27 -48.94 -33.26 0.50
N GLN A 28 -49.18 -33.49 1.80
CA GLN A 28 -48.21 -33.17 2.84
C GLN A 28 -46.90 -33.95 2.71
N VAL A 29 -46.96 -35.22 2.29
CA VAL A 29 -45.76 -36.05 2.08
C VAL A 29 -44.98 -35.55 0.86
N CYS A 30 -45.65 -35.18 -0.23
CA CYS A 30 -45.02 -34.58 -1.40
C CYS A 30 -44.33 -33.25 -1.03
N GLU A 31 -45.01 -32.36 -0.31
CA GLU A 31 -44.40 -31.11 0.19
C GLU A 31 -43.17 -31.37 1.09
N LEU A 32 -43.23 -32.37 1.96
CA LEU A 32 -42.09 -32.73 2.82
C LEU A 32 -40.93 -33.31 2.01
N ARG A 33 -41.22 -34.02 0.91
CA ARG A 33 -40.21 -34.56 -0.01
C ARG A 33 -39.52 -33.44 -0.79
N GLU A 34 -40.26 -32.47 -1.31
CA GLU A 34 -39.71 -31.26 -1.93
C GLU A 34 -38.85 -30.46 -0.94
N LYS A 35 -39.37 -30.19 0.26
CA LYS A 35 -38.60 -29.50 1.32
C LYS A 35 -37.33 -30.26 1.70
N ARG A 36 -37.34 -31.60 1.66
CA ARG A 36 -36.14 -32.42 1.91
C ARG A 36 -35.13 -32.27 0.77
N LEU A 37 -35.58 -32.31 -0.48
CA LEU A 37 -34.73 -32.12 -1.66
C LEU A 37 -34.05 -30.74 -1.63
N ASP A 38 -34.82 -29.67 -1.36
CA ASP A 38 -34.28 -28.32 -1.21
C ASP A 38 -33.19 -28.26 -0.12
N GLN A 39 -33.43 -28.91 1.02
CA GLN A 39 -32.46 -28.95 2.11
C GLN A 39 -31.21 -29.77 1.75
N GLU A 40 -31.37 -30.90 1.04
CA GLU A 40 -30.26 -31.73 0.56
C GLU A 40 -29.40 -30.96 -0.46
N GLU A 41 -30.01 -30.20 -1.36
CA GLU A 41 -29.30 -29.33 -2.32
C GLU A 41 -28.52 -28.23 -1.59
N MET A 42 -29.17 -27.51 -0.66
CA MET A 42 -28.51 -26.50 0.16
C MET A 42 -27.34 -27.08 0.97
N LEU A 43 -27.50 -28.27 1.56
CA LEU A 43 -26.41 -28.95 2.27
C LEU A 43 -25.25 -29.32 1.31
N ALA A 44 -25.57 -29.78 0.10
CA ALA A 44 -24.55 -30.08 -0.91
C ALA A 44 -23.79 -28.82 -1.35
N GLU A 45 -24.46 -27.68 -1.49
CA GLU A 45 -23.82 -26.39 -1.76
C GLU A 45 -22.91 -25.94 -0.62
N TYR A 46 -23.39 -26.01 0.63
CA TYR A 46 -22.56 -25.69 1.79
C TYR A 46 -21.35 -26.61 1.90
N GLN A 47 -21.51 -27.89 1.61
CA GLN A 47 -20.40 -28.85 1.62
C GLN A 47 -19.37 -28.52 0.54
N LYS A 48 -19.81 -28.20 -0.69
CA LYS A 48 -18.92 -27.72 -1.76
C LYS A 48 -18.17 -26.45 -1.34
N GLY A 49 -18.86 -25.49 -0.72
CA GLY A 49 -18.25 -24.27 -0.18
C GLY A 49 -17.21 -24.55 0.90
N ALA A 50 -17.51 -25.45 1.84
CA ALA A 50 -16.58 -25.85 2.89
C ALA A 50 -15.33 -26.53 2.32
N ASP A 51 -15.47 -27.39 1.32
CA ASP A 51 -14.34 -28.08 0.71
C ASP A 51 -13.50 -27.14 -0.18
N GLN A 52 -14.11 -26.13 -0.81
CA GLN A 52 -13.37 -25.06 -1.49
C GLN A 52 -12.54 -24.24 -0.48
N LEU A 53 -13.14 -23.82 0.64
CA LEU A 53 -12.43 -23.08 1.69
C LEU A 53 -11.27 -23.88 2.29
N LYS A 54 -11.43 -25.19 2.48
CA LYS A 54 -10.34 -26.07 2.92
C LYS A 54 -9.18 -26.08 1.91
N LYS A 55 -9.48 -26.18 0.61
CA LYS A 55 -8.45 -26.12 -0.45
C LYS A 55 -7.72 -24.78 -0.46
N ASP A 56 -8.45 -23.68 -0.28
CA ASP A 56 -7.86 -22.34 -0.22
C ASP A 56 -6.96 -22.19 1.01
N LEU A 57 -7.40 -22.70 2.17
CA LEU A 57 -6.60 -22.72 3.39
C LEU A 57 -5.31 -23.54 3.23
N ASP A 58 -5.38 -24.74 2.65
CA ASP A 58 -4.20 -25.55 2.36
C ASP A 58 -3.24 -24.85 1.38
N GLY A 59 -3.79 -24.12 0.41
CA GLY A 59 -3.03 -23.28 -0.51
C GLY A 59 -2.31 -22.14 0.20
N LEU A 60 -2.98 -21.44 1.12
CA LEU A 60 -2.41 -20.36 1.92
C LEU A 60 -1.32 -20.87 2.87
N VAL A 61 -1.54 -22.00 3.55
CA VAL A 61 -0.54 -22.61 4.45
C VAL A 61 0.72 -23.00 3.69
N LYS A 62 0.60 -23.49 2.45
CA LYS A 62 1.77 -23.78 1.60
C LYS A 62 2.52 -22.50 1.23
N LYS A 63 1.81 -21.43 0.87
CA LYS A 63 2.42 -20.12 0.57
C LYS A 63 3.14 -19.54 1.79
N GLU A 64 2.52 -19.61 2.96
CA GLU A 64 3.12 -19.18 4.23
C GLU A 64 4.45 -19.89 4.49
N LYS A 65 4.49 -21.22 4.36
CA LYS A 65 5.73 -22.00 4.54
C LYS A 65 6.84 -21.61 3.57
N ILE A 66 6.50 -21.30 2.32
CA ILE A 66 7.46 -20.85 1.31
C ILE A 66 8.03 -19.47 1.70
N ILE A 67 7.15 -18.55 2.10
CA ILE A 67 7.55 -17.20 2.54
C ILE A 67 8.44 -17.29 3.78
N ASP A 68 8.09 -18.11 4.77
CA ASP A 68 8.92 -18.33 5.97
C ASP A 68 10.31 -18.88 5.62
N SER A 69 10.39 -19.83 4.69
CA SER A 69 11.66 -20.37 4.22
C SER A 69 12.50 -19.29 3.53
N ALA A 70 11.89 -18.48 2.66
CA ALA A 70 12.57 -17.39 1.96
C ALA A 70 13.05 -16.30 2.93
N LEU A 71 12.25 -15.98 3.94
CA LEU A 71 12.59 -15.02 4.97
C LEU A 71 13.81 -15.49 5.78
N ARG A 72 13.80 -16.75 6.25
CA ARG A 72 14.97 -17.34 6.95
C ARG A 72 16.23 -17.35 6.09
N GLN A 73 16.10 -17.66 4.81
CA GLN A 73 17.24 -17.63 3.89
C GLN A 73 17.79 -16.20 3.76
N THR A 74 16.91 -15.21 3.58
CA THR A 74 17.31 -13.80 3.46
C THR A 74 18.00 -13.30 4.74
N GLU A 75 17.48 -13.68 5.92
CA GLU A 75 18.12 -13.36 7.20
C GLU A 75 19.53 -13.96 7.31
N GLN A 76 19.71 -15.21 6.87
CA GLN A 76 21.03 -15.86 6.84
C GLN A 76 21.98 -15.14 5.87
N GLU A 77 21.53 -14.79 4.67
CA GLU A 77 22.32 -14.04 3.69
C GLU A 77 22.73 -12.67 4.24
N ILE A 78 21.83 -11.97 4.94
CA ILE A 78 22.15 -10.71 5.63
C ILE A 78 23.21 -10.93 6.69
N GLN A 79 23.09 -11.96 7.54
CA GLN A 79 24.10 -12.25 8.56
C GLN A 79 25.47 -12.60 7.96
N GLN A 80 25.49 -13.39 6.89
CA GLN A 80 26.70 -13.72 6.15
C GLN A 80 27.33 -12.46 5.53
N PHE A 81 26.52 -11.58 4.95
CA PHE A 81 27.00 -10.32 4.39
C PHE A 81 27.57 -9.39 5.46
N GLN A 82 26.90 -9.27 6.62
CA GLN A 82 27.38 -8.45 7.74
C GLN A 82 28.69 -8.99 8.31
N THR A 83 28.82 -10.31 8.44
CA THR A 83 30.09 -10.93 8.90
C THR A 83 31.20 -10.75 7.88
N PHE A 84 30.93 -10.92 6.59
CA PHE A 84 31.90 -10.62 5.53
C PHE A 84 32.32 -9.15 5.53
N LYS A 85 31.37 -8.22 5.67
CA LYS A 85 31.64 -6.79 5.79
C LYS A 85 32.49 -6.49 7.02
N GLN A 86 32.21 -7.13 8.16
CA GLN A 86 33.01 -6.99 9.37
C GLN A 86 34.43 -7.52 9.16
N GLN A 87 34.61 -8.66 8.50
CA GLN A 87 35.93 -9.19 8.15
C GLN A 87 36.71 -8.21 7.27
N LYS A 88 36.07 -7.68 6.21
CA LYS A 88 36.69 -6.68 5.32
C LYS A 88 36.98 -5.36 6.02
N LEU A 89 36.13 -4.92 6.94
CA LEU A 89 36.41 -3.74 7.77
C LEU A 89 37.56 -4.00 8.74
N ASN A 90 37.69 -5.22 9.28
CA ASN A 90 38.79 -5.60 10.17
C ASN A 90 40.15 -5.66 9.43
N GLU A 91 40.15 -5.92 8.12
CA GLU A 91 41.38 -5.83 7.29
C GLU A 91 41.89 -4.38 7.18
N ILE A 92 41.02 -3.37 7.37
CA ILE A 92 41.39 -1.96 7.30
C ILE A 92 42.13 -1.56 8.58
N ARG A 93 43.44 -1.38 8.46
CA ARG A 93 44.27 -0.84 9.56
C ARG A 93 44.01 0.66 9.71
N VAL A 94 43.34 1.04 10.79
CA VAL A 94 43.16 2.44 11.17
C VAL A 94 44.27 2.84 12.14
N VAL A 95 45.09 3.82 11.73
CA VAL A 95 46.12 4.39 12.60
C VAL A 95 45.51 5.57 13.36
N ILE A 96 45.52 5.51 14.69
CA ILE A 96 45.00 6.56 15.57
C ILE A 96 46.15 7.10 16.42
N THR A 97 46.38 8.40 16.35
CA THR A 97 47.32 9.10 17.24
C THR A 97 46.63 9.41 18.56
N LEU A 98 47.04 8.76 19.65
CA LEU A 98 46.51 9.00 20.99
C LEU A 98 47.49 9.84 21.80
N LYS A 99 46.95 10.79 22.58
CA LYS A 99 47.75 11.54 23.56
C LYS A 99 47.90 10.71 24.83
N MET A 100 49.03 10.85 25.54
CA MET A 100 49.33 10.09 26.78
C MET A 100 48.17 10.07 27.78
N HIS A 101 47.49 11.21 28.01
CA HIS A 101 46.37 11.31 28.94
C HIS A 101 45.10 10.52 28.53
N GLN A 102 45.02 10.04 27.28
CA GLN A 102 43.88 9.28 26.76
C GLN A 102 44.06 7.78 27.00
N ILE A 103 45.27 7.33 27.37
CA ILE A 103 45.61 5.94 27.59
C ILE A 103 45.29 5.60 29.04
N LYS A 104 44.20 4.87 29.25
CA LYS A 104 43.74 4.45 30.59
C LYS A 104 44.24 3.07 31.01
N CYS A 105 44.95 2.35 30.14
CA CYS A 105 45.55 1.04 30.39
C CYS A 105 47.00 1.15 30.90
N LEU A 106 47.27 2.07 31.82
CA LEU A 106 48.57 2.21 32.46
C LEU A 106 48.70 1.15 33.56
N VAL A 107 49.80 0.40 33.53
CA VAL A 107 50.19 -0.52 34.62
C VAL A 107 51.34 0.15 35.35
N GLU A 108 51.17 0.42 36.64
CA GLU A 108 52.18 1.12 37.48
C GLU A 108 52.66 2.48 36.89
N ASP A 109 51.73 3.31 36.40
CA ASP A 109 52.00 4.63 35.79
C ASP A 109 52.97 4.61 34.60
N LYS A 110 53.27 3.43 34.06
CA LYS A 110 54.10 3.23 32.86
C LYS A 110 53.25 2.67 31.72
N LEU A 111 53.63 3.05 30.50
CA LEU A 111 53.08 2.45 29.28
C LEU A 111 53.45 0.96 29.24
N PRO A 112 52.48 0.07 29.04
CA PRO A 112 52.77 -1.34 28.78
C PRO A 112 53.69 -1.48 27.56
N PRO A 113 54.62 -2.45 27.56
CA PRO A 113 55.53 -2.68 26.44
C PRO A 113 54.80 -3.18 25.18
N ASP A 114 53.58 -3.70 25.33
CA ASP A 114 52.74 -4.16 24.21
C ASP A 114 51.29 -3.70 24.40
N LEU A 115 50.75 -3.01 23.38
CA LEU A 115 49.37 -2.53 23.33
C LEU A 115 48.48 -3.40 22.44
N SER A 116 48.99 -4.53 21.91
CA SER A 116 48.26 -5.40 20.97
C SER A 116 46.94 -5.95 21.54
N ASN A 117 46.84 -6.13 22.85
CA ASN A 117 45.61 -6.57 23.54
C ASN A 117 44.72 -5.42 24.05
N THR A 118 45.00 -4.18 23.65
CA THR A 118 44.25 -3.00 24.09
C THR A 118 43.19 -2.62 23.04
N ILE A 119 41.95 -2.44 23.49
CA ILE A 119 40.85 -2.03 22.63
C ILE A 119 40.61 -0.52 22.78
N VAL A 120 40.53 0.19 21.66
CA VAL A 120 40.23 1.62 21.65
C VAL A 120 38.71 1.83 21.55
N PHE A 121 38.14 2.48 22.57
CA PHE A 121 36.73 2.89 22.57
C PHE A 121 36.62 4.40 22.64
N THR A 122 35.61 4.96 21.99
CA THR A 122 35.19 6.33 22.24
C THR A 122 34.57 6.43 23.63
N ASN A 123 34.77 7.55 24.35
CA ASN A 123 34.17 7.75 25.67
C ASN A 123 32.63 7.70 25.63
N SER A 124 32.03 8.15 24.52
CA SER A 124 30.60 8.01 24.26
C SER A 124 30.20 6.56 24.01
N GLY A 125 30.99 5.79 23.26
CA GLY A 125 30.77 4.36 23.01
C GLY A 125 30.83 3.53 24.29
N LEU A 126 31.78 3.83 25.18
CA LEU A 126 31.91 3.14 26.47
C LEU A 126 30.75 3.47 27.42
N LYS A 127 30.31 4.73 27.47
CA LYS A 127 29.09 5.12 28.19
C LYS A 127 27.86 4.40 27.64
N ARG A 128 27.70 4.38 26.31
CA ARG A 128 26.60 3.68 25.65
C ARG A 128 26.60 2.17 25.93
N LEU A 129 27.77 1.53 25.91
CA LEU A 129 27.89 0.11 26.22
C LEU A 129 27.53 -0.17 27.68
N ARG A 130 27.93 0.69 28.61
CA ARG A 130 27.52 0.59 30.01
C ARG A 130 26.00 0.75 30.18
N SER A 131 25.41 1.78 29.58
CA SER A 131 23.94 1.96 29.58
C SER A 131 23.24 0.75 28.97
N ARG A 132 23.76 0.19 27.86
CA ARG A 132 23.18 -0.99 27.22
C ARG A 132 23.31 -2.24 28.09
N ILE A 133 24.38 -2.40 28.84
CA ILE A 133 24.53 -3.50 29.81
C ILE A 133 23.46 -3.40 30.89
N ASP A 134 23.16 -2.19 31.37
CA ASP A 134 22.15 -1.99 32.40
C ASP A 134 20.73 -2.20 31.83
N GLU A 135 20.43 -1.68 30.63
CA GLU A 135 19.19 -2.00 29.89
C GLU A 135 19.02 -3.53 29.72
N LEU A 136 20.06 -4.25 29.29
CA LEU A 136 19.99 -5.70 29.12
C LEU A 136 19.78 -6.45 30.43
N LYS A 137 20.26 -5.92 31.56
CA LYS A 137 19.96 -6.50 32.88
C LYS A 137 18.49 -6.30 33.23
N GLU A 138 17.95 -5.09 33.01
CA GLU A 138 16.53 -4.78 33.22
C GLU A 138 15.64 -5.65 32.34
N GLU A 139 15.91 -5.71 31.02
CA GLU A 139 15.21 -6.59 30.06
C GLU A 139 15.24 -8.06 30.52
N LYS A 140 16.39 -8.55 31.00
CA LYS A 140 16.53 -9.93 31.50
C LYS A 140 15.73 -10.17 32.78
N GLU A 141 15.66 -9.19 33.68
CA GLU A 141 14.84 -9.29 34.89
C GLU A 141 13.34 -9.28 34.57
N GLU A 142 12.90 -8.42 33.64
CA GLU A 142 11.52 -8.40 33.15
C GLU A 142 11.13 -9.70 32.48
N LEU A 143 11.97 -10.21 31.56
CA LEU A 143 11.73 -11.50 30.92
C LEU A 143 11.64 -12.64 31.95
N ARG A 144 12.45 -12.62 33.00
CA ARG A 144 12.36 -13.60 34.10
C ARG A 144 11.06 -13.46 34.89
N LYS A 145 10.58 -12.23 35.15
CA LYS A 145 9.28 -11.99 35.81
C LYS A 145 8.14 -12.51 34.94
N ASN A 146 8.14 -12.17 33.65
CA ASN A 146 7.13 -12.62 32.69
C ASN A 146 7.12 -14.14 32.56
N GLN A 147 8.28 -14.78 32.45
CA GLN A 147 8.36 -16.25 32.41
C GLN A 147 7.79 -16.89 33.68
N LYS A 148 8.02 -16.30 34.87
CA LYS A 148 7.43 -16.79 36.12
C LYS A 148 5.92 -16.63 36.14
N LEU A 149 5.39 -15.50 35.69
CA LEU A 149 3.94 -15.26 35.59
C LEU A 149 3.29 -16.25 34.63
N LEU A 150 3.85 -16.40 33.44
CA LEU A 150 3.34 -17.30 32.41
C LEU A 150 3.35 -18.77 32.88
N ARG A 151 4.36 -19.19 33.64
CA ARG A 151 4.39 -20.52 34.26
C ARG A 151 3.27 -20.70 35.29
N LYS A 152 3.00 -19.68 36.13
CA LYS A 152 1.89 -19.73 37.09
C LYS A 152 0.54 -19.80 36.38
N GLU A 153 0.35 -18.98 35.35
CA GLU A 153 -0.86 -18.98 34.52
C GLU A 153 -1.06 -20.33 33.84
N HIS A 154 -0.01 -20.91 33.26
CA HIS A 154 -0.08 -22.23 32.63
C HIS A 154 -0.53 -23.32 33.61
N VAL A 155 0.04 -23.33 34.82
CA VAL A 155 -0.37 -24.27 35.88
C VAL A 155 -1.82 -24.03 36.30
N ASN A 156 -2.25 -22.78 36.43
CA ASN A 156 -3.64 -22.43 36.77
C ASN A 156 -4.62 -22.86 35.67
N LEU A 157 -4.27 -22.63 34.40
CA LEU A 157 -5.07 -23.05 33.25
C LEU A 157 -5.17 -24.58 33.17
N LEU A 158 -4.08 -25.31 33.43
CA LEU A 158 -4.12 -26.78 33.50
C LEU A 158 -5.05 -27.28 34.62
N LYS A 159 -5.01 -26.66 35.80
CA LYS A 159 -5.94 -26.98 36.89
C LYS A 159 -7.39 -26.66 36.51
N SER A 160 -7.63 -25.48 35.94
CA SER A 160 -8.97 -25.05 35.49
C SER A 160 -9.51 -25.99 34.41
N LYS A 161 -8.67 -26.42 33.46
CA LYS A 161 -9.02 -27.40 32.44
C LYS A 161 -9.47 -28.72 33.06
N LYS A 162 -8.70 -29.27 34.01
CA LYS A 162 -9.09 -30.51 34.72
C LYS A 162 -10.41 -30.39 35.45
N VAL A 163 -10.63 -29.29 36.19
CA VAL A 163 -11.90 -29.05 36.91
C VAL A 163 -13.07 -28.94 35.92
N LYS A 164 -12.88 -28.29 34.77
CA LYS A 164 -13.92 -28.20 33.73
C LYS A 164 -14.18 -29.56 33.07
N GLU A 165 -13.16 -30.36 32.82
CA GLU A 165 -13.31 -31.73 32.29
C GLU A 165 -14.05 -32.64 33.27
N GLU A 166 -13.76 -32.55 34.57
CA GLU A 166 -14.50 -33.28 35.61
C GLU A 166 -15.96 -32.83 35.66
N ARG A 167 -16.22 -31.52 35.64
CA ARG A 167 -17.59 -30.98 35.63
C ARG A 167 -18.35 -31.36 34.37
N LEU A 168 -17.69 -31.40 33.20
CA LEU A 168 -18.29 -31.87 31.95
C LEU A 168 -18.67 -33.34 32.07
N ARG A 169 -17.79 -34.20 32.58
CA ARG A 169 -18.11 -35.62 32.82
C ARG A 169 -19.27 -35.80 33.78
N GLU A 170 -19.32 -35.04 34.87
CA GLU A 170 -20.44 -35.09 35.81
C GLU A 170 -21.76 -34.67 35.14
N LEU A 171 -21.75 -33.61 34.34
CA LEU A 171 -22.93 -33.13 33.62
C LEU A 171 -23.35 -34.09 32.52
N GLU A 172 -22.41 -34.68 31.78
CA GLU A 172 -22.64 -35.72 30.79
C GLU A 172 -23.27 -36.96 31.44
N ALA A 173 -22.74 -37.42 32.58
CA ALA A 173 -23.30 -38.53 33.33
C ALA A 173 -24.73 -38.23 33.82
N ARG A 174 -24.95 -37.05 34.43
CA ARG A 174 -26.29 -36.63 34.85
C ARG A 174 -27.25 -36.51 33.67
N SER A 175 -26.77 -36.02 32.52
CA SER A 175 -27.58 -35.93 31.30
C SER A 175 -27.97 -37.31 30.81
N ARG A 176 -27.02 -38.25 30.75
CA ARG A 176 -27.28 -39.66 30.39
C ARG A 176 -28.27 -40.30 31.36
N ASP A 177 -28.10 -40.12 32.67
CA ASP A 177 -29.02 -40.66 33.68
C ASP A 177 -30.45 -40.13 33.49
N VAL A 178 -30.59 -38.82 33.26
CA VAL A 178 -31.90 -38.19 32.98
C VAL A 178 -32.49 -38.68 31.67
N GLN A 179 -31.68 -38.82 30.61
CA GLN A 179 -32.12 -39.34 29.31
C GLN A 179 -32.57 -40.80 29.43
N MET A 180 -31.81 -41.64 30.12
CA MET A 180 -32.15 -43.04 30.38
C MET A 180 -33.42 -43.17 31.22
N LEU A 181 -33.61 -42.34 32.25
CA LEU A 181 -34.83 -42.35 33.07
C LEU A 181 -36.07 -41.89 32.30
N LYS A 182 -35.94 -40.89 31.42
CA LYS A 182 -37.08 -40.32 30.69
C LYS A 182 -37.44 -41.05 29.40
N PHE A 183 -36.44 -41.52 28.67
CA PHE A 183 -36.60 -42.04 27.31
C PHE A 183 -36.16 -43.50 27.16
N GLY A 184 -35.48 -44.08 28.16
CA GLY A 184 -34.97 -45.46 28.10
C GLY A 184 -33.79 -45.67 27.14
N GLN A 185 -33.36 -44.62 26.45
CA GLN A 185 -32.29 -44.59 25.46
C GLN A 185 -31.60 -43.22 25.50
N GLU A 186 -30.31 -43.17 25.16
CA GLU A 186 -29.61 -41.90 24.92
C GLU A 186 -30.19 -41.24 23.66
N VAL A 187 -30.86 -40.10 23.85
CA VAL A 187 -31.44 -39.32 22.75
C VAL A 187 -30.43 -38.29 22.30
N ASP A 188 -30.07 -38.32 21.02
CA ASP A 188 -29.26 -37.27 20.40
C ASP A 188 -30.09 -35.98 20.30
N LEU A 189 -29.86 -35.08 21.24
CA LEU A 189 -30.58 -33.81 21.34
C LEU A 189 -30.30 -32.91 20.13
N ASP A 190 -29.17 -33.07 19.43
CA ASP A 190 -28.85 -32.27 18.25
C ASP A 190 -29.73 -32.67 17.06
N VAL A 191 -30.11 -33.94 16.97
CA VAL A 191 -31.06 -34.43 15.94
C VAL A 191 -32.47 -33.97 16.29
N LEU A 192 -32.84 -33.99 17.57
CA LEU A 192 -34.16 -33.53 18.03
C LEU A 192 -34.32 -32.01 17.90
N GLU A 193 -33.26 -31.22 18.15
CA GLU A 193 -33.24 -29.77 17.97
C GLU A 193 -33.30 -29.37 16.49
N LYS A 194 -32.68 -30.17 15.59
CA LYS A 194 -32.84 -30.00 14.13
C LYS A 194 -34.26 -30.31 13.65
N MET A 195 -34.96 -31.24 14.31
CA MET A 195 -36.37 -31.54 14.03
C MET A 195 -37.33 -30.48 14.61
N GLY A 196 -36.90 -29.73 15.63
CA GLY A 196 -37.63 -28.60 16.16
C GLY A 196 -37.49 -27.38 15.24
N VAL A 197 -38.55 -27.02 14.52
CA VAL A 197 -38.59 -25.78 13.72
C VAL A 197 -38.46 -24.58 14.65
N ASN A 198 -37.22 -24.11 14.85
CA ASN A 198 -36.94 -22.94 15.66
C ASN A 198 -37.25 -21.69 14.83
N LYS A 199 -38.47 -21.17 14.95
CA LYS A 199 -38.94 -19.96 14.25
C LYS A 199 -37.98 -18.78 14.38
N THR A 200 -37.28 -18.66 15.50
CA THR A 200 -36.30 -17.59 15.72
C THR A 200 -35.03 -17.78 14.87
N ALA A 201 -34.64 -19.02 14.59
CA ALA A 201 -33.50 -19.33 13.72
C ALA A 201 -33.83 -19.07 12.24
N GLU A 202 -35.06 -19.38 11.81
CA GLU A 202 -35.59 -19.02 10.49
C GLU A 202 -35.63 -17.48 10.31
N GLU A 203 -36.17 -16.75 11.28
CA GLU A 203 -36.20 -15.28 11.26
C GLU A 203 -34.78 -14.67 11.21
N LEU A 204 -33.82 -15.23 11.95
CA LEU A 204 -32.42 -14.79 11.91
C LEU A 204 -31.74 -15.12 10.57
N ARG A 205 -32.04 -16.28 9.97
CA ARG A 205 -31.55 -16.62 8.63
C ARG A 205 -32.10 -15.68 7.57
N GLU A 206 -33.38 -15.33 7.65
CA GLU A 206 -34.01 -14.35 6.77
C GLU A 206 -33.35 -12.97 6.91
N GLN A 207 -33.09 -12.52 8.15
CA GLN A 207 -32.37 -11.28 8.41
C GLN A 207 -30.93 -11.29 7.87
N LEU A 208 -30.21 -12.40 8.04
CA LEU A 208 -28.88 -12.59 7.47
C LEU A 208 -28.91 -12.52 5.93
N LYS A 209 -29.85 -13.23 5.30
CA LYS A 209 -30.03 -13.21 3.84
C LYS A 209 -30.35 -11.81 3.32
N GLN A 210 -31.15 -11.03 4.05
CA GLN A 210 -31.43 -9.63 3.71
C GLN A 210 -30.19 -8.74 3.85
N LEU A 211 -29.39 -8.93 4.90
CA LEU A 211 -28.14 -8.19 5.11
C LEU A 211 -27.10 -8.54 4.05
N GLU A 212 -26.92 -9.82 3.73
CA GLU A 212 -26.04 -10.28 2.66
C GLU A 212 -26.45 -9.68 1.31
N LYS A 213 -27.76 -9.63 1.01
CA LYS A 213 -28.26 -9.00 -0.21
C LYS A 213 -27.99 -7.50 -0.26
N LYS A 214 -28.05 -6.79 0.86
CA LYS A 214 -27.68 -5.37 0.95
C LYS A 214 -26.19 -5.18 0.76
N ASN A 215 -25.37 -5.93 1.49
CA ASN A 215 -23.92 -5.86 1.41
C ASN A 215 -23.41 -6.22 0.00
N ALA A 216 -23.99 -7.23 -0.64
CA ALA A 216 -23.65 -7.61 -2.01
C ALA A 216 -23.97 -6.50 -3.03
N LYS A 217 -25.07 -5.75 -2.84
CA LYS A 217 -25.39 -4.58 -3.67
C LYS A 217 -24.39 -3.45 -3.46
N GLU A 218 -24.02 -3.17 -2.21
CA GLU A 218 -23.01 -2.17 -1.88
C GLU A 218 -21.65 -2.53 -2.48
N LEU A 219 -21.20 -3.78 -2.32
CA LEU A 219 -19.97 -4.30 -2.94
C LEU A 219 -19.97 -4.13 -4.46
N ARG A 220 -21.08 -4.43 -5.14
CA ARG A 220 -21.20 -4.22 -6.60
C ARG A 220 -21.12 -2.74 -6.98
N ALA A 221 -21.72 -1.86 -6.18
CA ALA A 221 -21.64 -0.42 -6.43
C ALA A 221 -20.21 0.10 -6.27
N TRP A 222 -19.51 -0.31 -5.21
CA TRP A 222 -18.10 0.02 -4.98
C TRP A 222 -17.20 -0.53 -6.08
N GLN A 223 -17.40 -1.78 -6.49
CA GLN A 223 -16.63 -2.39 -7.57
C GLN A 223 -16.79 -1.59 -8.88
N LYS A 224 -18.02 -1.19 -9.21
CA LYS A 224 -18.28 -0.35 -10.39
C LYS A 224 -17.58 1.01 -10.31
N GLN A 225 -17.53 1.62 -9.12
CA GLN A 225 -16.78 2.88 -8.93
C GLN A 225 -15.27 2.68 -9.08
N ILE A 226 -14.73 1.56 -8.57
CA ILE A 226 -13.32 1.20 -8.73
C ILE A 226 -12.99 1.00 -10.21
N ASP A 227 -13.82 0.27 -10.95
CA ASP A 227 -13.60 0.02 -12.38
C ASP A 227 -13.67 1.32 -13.20
N GLN A 228 -14.58 2.24 -12.86
CA GLN A 228 -14.66 3.57 -13.46
C GLN A 228 -13.40 4.39 -13.19
N ALA A 229 -12.98 4.50 -11.93
CA ALA A 229 -11.78 5.24 -11.54
C ALA A 229 -10.50 4.63 -12.17
N ALA A 230 -10.41 3.30 -12.24
CA ALA A 230 -9.32 2.60 -12.90
C ALA A 230 -9.30 2.89 -14.41
N GLY A 231 -10.47 2.91 -15.05
CA GLY A 231 -10.62 3.29 -16.47
C GLY A 231 -10.18 4.73 -16.74
N GLU A 232 -10.59 5.68 -15.90
CA GLU A 232 -10.15 7.08 -15.98
C GLU A 232 -8.64 7.21 -15.83
N LEU A 233 -8.06 6.55 -14.82
CA LEU A 233 -6.62 6.55 -14.59
C LEU A 233 -5.86 5.94 -15.78
N ALA A 234 -6.34 4.82 -16.33
CA ALA A 234 -5.75 4.20 -17.51
C ALA A 234 -5.82 5.13 -18.74
N GLY A 235 -6.94 5.81 -18.94
CA GLY A 235 -7.11 6.81 -19.99
C GLY A 235 -6.13 7.98 -19.87
N VAL A 236 -6.01 8.58 -18.68
CA VAL A 236 -5.07 9.67 -18.41
C VAL A 236 -3.63 9.20 -18.56
N THR A 237 -3.30 8.00 -18.07
CA THR A 237 -1.96 7.41 -18.22
C THR A 237 -1.60 7.24 -19.68
N LYS A 238 -2.52 6.69 -20.50
CA LYS A 238 -2.30 6.54 -21.95
C LYS A 238 -2.05 7.88 -22.63
N GLN A 239 -2.88 8.90 -22.34
CA GLN A 239 -2.69 10.25 -22.90
C GLN A 239 -1.35 10.87 -22.49
N ASN A 240 -0.90 10.65 -21.24
CA ASN A 240 0.40 11.12 -20.78
C ASN A 240 1.55 10.38 -21.48
N THR A 241 1.43 9.07 -21.68
CA THR A 241 2.42 8.29 -22.46
C THR A 241 2.50 8.79 -23.90
N GLU A 242 1.37 9.01 -24.57
CA GLU A 242 1.32 9.57 -25.94
C GLU A 242 1.99 10.97 -26.00
N LYS A 243 1.73 11.82 -25.01
CA LYS A 243 2.40 13.13 -24.92
C LYS A 243 3.89 13.00 -24.69
N LEU A 244 4.34 12.07 -23.84
CA LEU A 244 5.76 11.83 -23.59
C LEU A 244 6.47 11.29 -24.83
N GLU A 245 5.84 10.39 -25.58
CA GLU A 245 6.33 9.92 -26.87
C GLU A 245 6.46 11.08 -27.86
N ARG A 246 5.43 11.94 -27.95
CA ARG A 246 5.48 13.14 -28.81
C ARG A 246 6.59 14.09 -28.42
N VAL A 247 6.82 14.28 -27.11
CA VAL A 247 7.94 15.08 -26.61
C VAL A 247 9.26 14.43 -27.00
N ALA A 248 9.42 13.12 -26.82
CA ALA A 248 10.63 12.40 -27.20
C ALA A 248 10.93 12.51 -28.71
N GLU A 249 9.89 12.38 -29.56
CA GLU A 249 10.00 12.59 -31.01
C GLU A 249 10.47 14.01 -31.35
N LEU A 250 9.85 15.02 -30.76
CA LEU A 250 10.20 16.43 -30.98
C LEU A 250 11.61 16.76 -30.47
N THR A 251 12.02 16.22 -29.32
CA THR A 251 13.38 16.39 -28.80
C THR A 251 14.40 15.70 -29.71
N ALA A 252 14.10 14.52 -30.24
CA ALA A 252 14.97 13.85 -31.21
C ALA A 252 15.09 14.66 -32.51
N ALA A 253 13.98 15.21 -33.02
CA ALA A 253 13.98 16.09 -34.19
C ALA A 253 14.76 17.38 -33.93
N GLN A 254 14.57 18.01 -32.77
CA GLN A 254 15.32 19.19 -32.34
C GLN A 254 16.82 18.90 -32.31
N HIS A 255 17.26 17.81 -31.68
CA HIS A 255 18.69 17.47 -31.63
C HIS A 255 19.27 17.14 -33.01
N ARG A 256 18.50 16.52 -33.91
CA ARG A 256 18.92 16.31 -35.31
C ARG A 256 19.14 17.66 -36.01
N LEU A 257 18.17 18.56 -35.93
CA LEU A 257 18.25 19.89 -36.52
C LEU A 257 19.37 20.73 -35.89
N GLU A 258 19.58 20.68 -34.57
CA GLU A 258 20.69 21.34 -33.89
C GLU A 258 22.04 20.79 -34.35
N LYS A 259 22.15 19.47 -34.57
CA LYS A 259 23.37 18.85 -35.08
C LYS A 259 23.64 19.27 -36.53
N GLU A 260 22.62 19.30 -37.38
CA GLU A 260 22.70 19.80 -38.76
C GLU A 260 23.04 21.29 -38.79
N LEU A 261 22.39 22.10 -37.95
CA LEU A 261 22.65 23.53 -37.82
C LEU A 261 24.06 23.80 -37.28
N ASN A 262 24.52 23.10 -36.25
CA ASN A 262 25.89 23.24 -35.76
C ASN A 262 26.92 22.80 -36.80
N SER A 263 26.62 21.77 -37.62
CA SER A 263 27.51 21.36 -38.71
C SER A 263 27.57 22.40 -39.83
N THR A 264 26.44 23.00 -40.21
CA THR A 264 26.35 24.03 -41.25
C THR A 264 26.90 25.36 -40.76
N GLN A 265 26.64 25.72 -39.50
CA GLN A 265 27.19 26.90 -38.84
C GLN A 265 28.70 26.75 -38.61
N SER A 266 29.21 25.57 -38.24
CA SER A 266 30.66 25.32 -38.20
C SER A 266 31.31 25.48 -39.58
N ARG A 267 30.63 25.04 -40.65
CA ARG A 267 31.03 25.29 -42.05
C ARG A 267 30.99 26.77 -42.44
N MET A 268 29.91 27.50 -42.15
CA MET A 268 29.77 28.92 -42.50
C MET A 268 30.67 29.84 -41.65
N VAL A 269 30.93 29.50 -40.39
CA VAL A 269 31.82 30.28 -39.51
C VAL A 269 33.28 30.19 -39.97
N ALA A 270 33.66 29.16 -40.73
CA ALA A 270 34.97 29.09 -41.38
C ALA A 270 35.09 30.04 -42.60
N GLU A 271 33.98 30.46 -43.23
CA GLU A 271 33.97 31.33 -44.42
C GLU A 271 33.64 32.81 -44.13
N VAL A 272 33.01 33.14 -43.01
CA VAL A 272 32.48 34.51 -42.79
C VAL A 272 33.04 35.14 -41.51
N GLY A 273 34.33 35.45 -41.54
CA GLY A 273 35.04 36.20 -40.49
C GLY A 273 34.64 37.69 -40.33
N PRO A 274 34.29 38.46 -41.39
CA PRO A 274 34.09 39.91 -41.25
C PRO A 274 32.62 40.37 -41.20
N SER A 275 31.62 39.48 -41.35
CA SER A 275 30.20 39.89 -41.37
C SER A 275 29.54 39.96 -39.98
N LYS A 276 30.16 39.37 -38.94
CA LYS A 276 29.57 39.31 -37.59
C LYS A 276 29.49 40.69 -36.92
N GLU A 277 30.47 41.56 -37.15
CA GLU A 277 30.48 42.90 -36.55
C GLU A 277 29.42 43.82 -37.16
N LYS A 278 29.23 43.77 -38.49
CA LYS A 278 28.16 44.51 -39.18
C LYS A 278 26.77 44.05 -38.74
N VAL A 279 26.56 42.74 -38.65
CA VAL A 279 25.29 42.17 -38.16
C VAL A 279 25.05 42.51 -36.69
N LYS A 280 26.11 42.59 -35.87
CA LYS A 280 25.99 43.00 -34.47
C LYS A 280 25.63 44.49 -34.33
N ALA A 281 26.24 45.35 -35.15
CA ALA A 281 25.91 46.78 -35.20
C ALA A 281 24.47 47.02 -35.69
N GLU A 282 24.03 46.32 -36.74
CA GLU A 282 22.64 46.38 -37.23
C GLU A 282 21.65 45.87 -36.16
N ARG A 283 22.00 44.79 -35.44
CA ARG A 283 21.19 44.29 -34.33
C ARG A 283 21.09 45.30 -33.19
N GLU A 284 22.18 45.98 -32.84
CA GLU A 284 22.18 47.03 -31.81
C GLU A 284 21.33 48.24 -32.25
N GLN A 285 21.39 48.63 -33.52
CA GLN A 285 20.52 49.66 -34.10
C GLN A 285 19.04 49.26 -34.03
N LEU A 286 18.69 48.03 -34.41
CA LEU A 286 17.32 47.52 -34.33
C LEU A 286 16.83 47.44 -32.89
N VAL A 287 17.66 47.00 -31.94
CA VAL A 287 17.32 47.01 -30.51
C VAL A 287 17.10 48.42 -29.99
N SER A 288 17.89 49.39 -30.45
CA SER A 288 17.68 50.81 -30.11
C SER A 288 16.35 51.33 -30.64
N LEU A 289 15.97 50.95 -31.86
CA LEU A 289 14.73 51.34 -32.51
C LEU A 289 13.52 50.76 -31.77
N VAL A 290 13.58 49.47 -31.40
CA VAL A 290 12.52 48.81 -30.63
C VAL A 290 12.36 49.47 -29.25
N LYS A 291 13.45 49.85 -28.58
CA LYS A 291 13.37 50.59 -27.31
C LYS A 291 12.73 51.97 -27.50
N LEU A 292 13.02 52.64 -28.62
CA LEU A 292 12.40 53.93 -28.94
C LEU A 292 10.90 53.79 -29.18
N GLN A 293 10.50 52.80 -29.99
CA GLN A 293 9.11 52.47 -30.29
C GLN A 293 8.34 51.99 -29.05
N ALA A 294 8.98 51.28 -28.13
CA ALA A 294 8.37 50.89 -26.85
C ALA A 294 8.05 52.12 -25.99
N ARG A 295 8.96 53.10 -25.94
CA ARG A 295 8.71 54.39 -25.25
C ARG A 295 7.60 55.18 -25.93
N GLU A 296 7.56 55.21 -27.26
CA GLU A 296 6.47 55.84 -28.02
C GLU A 296 5.13 55.16 -27.73
N MET A 297 5.09 53.83 -27.69
CA MET A 297 3.88 53.08 -27.31
C MET A 297 3.46 53.37 -25.86
N GLU A 298 4.38 53.53 -24.92
CA GLU A 298 4.07 53.92 -23.55
C GLU A 298 3.54 55.35 -23.46
N ALA A 299 4.12 56.29 -24.20
CA ALA A 299 3.66 57.67 -24.30
C ALA A 299 2.24 57.74 -24.90
N LEU A 300 2.00 57.01 -25.99
CA LEU A 300 0.68 56.92 -26.61
C LEU A 300 -0.33 56.23 -25.69
N LYS A 301 0.07 55.20 -24.93
CA LYS A 301 -0.80 54.59 -23.90
C LYS A 301 -1.12 55.58 -22.76
N ALA A 302 -0.17 56.41 -22.35
CA ALA A 302 -0.40 57.45 -21.35
C ALA A 302 -1.34 58.54 -21.88
N GLU A 303 -1.17 58.95 -23.14
CA GLU A 303 -2.05 59.91 -23.82
C GLU A 303 -3.47 59.35 -23.97
N ILE A 304 -3.61 58.09 -24.41
CA ILE A 304 -4.91 57.38 -24.45
C ILE A 304 -5.54 57.30 -23.06
N ASN A 305 -4.76 57.05 -22.01
CA ASN A 305 -5.27 57.03 -20.64
C ASN A 305 -5.70 58.42 -20.14
N MET A 306 -5.01 59.49 -20.55
CA MET A 306 -5.45 60.86 -20.29
C MET A 306 -6.74 61.19 -21.06
N LEU A 307 -6.86 60.75 -22.31
CA LEU A 307 -8.04 60.96 -23.15
C LEU A 307 -9.25 60.09 -22.74
N ARG A 308 -9.03 58.92 -22.15
CA ARG A 308 -10.11 58.03 -21.63
C ARG A 308 -10.75 58.53 -20.33
N ARG A 309 -10.09 59.39 -19.56
CA ARG A 309 -10.68 59.99 -18.34
C ARG A 309 -11.36 61.31 -18.70
N LYS A 310 -12.68 61.28 -18.93
CA LYS A 310 -13.51 62.48 -19.12
C LYS A 310 -13.64 63.25 -17.78
N GLY A 311 -12.84 64.30 -17.61
CA GLY A 311 -12.95 65.29 -16.54
C GLY A 311 -11.80 66.30 -16.65
N GLY A 312 -12.02 67.39 -17.37
CA GLY A 312 -10.97 68.27 -17.87
C GLY A 312 -10.56 69.46 -16.99
N HIS A 313 -9.46 70.08 -17.39
CA HIS A 313 -9.24 71.53 -17.39
C HIS A 313 -8.12 71.80 -18.42
N VAL A 314 -8.45 72.33 -19.59
CA VAL A 314 -8.53 73.78 -19.88
C VAL A 314 -7.20 74.48 -19.57
N TYR A 315 -6.49 74.81 -20.66
CA TYR A 315 -5.58 75.93 -20.81
C TYR A 315 -5.25 76.70 -19.52
N THR A 316 -4.04 76.51 -19.00
CA THR A 316 -3.31 77.62 -18.41
C THR A 316 -2.44 78.26 -19.50
N PRO A 317 -2.57 79.57 -19.73
CA PRO A 317 -1.87 80.26 -20.79
C PRO A 317 -0.38 80.37 -20.49
N VAL A 318 0.39 80.32 -21.57
CA VAL A 318 1.80 80.71 -21.73
C VAL A 318 2.31 81.65 -20.63
N VAL A 319 3.24 81.17 -19.80
CA VAL A 319 4.25 82.04 -19.18
C VAL A 319 5.47 82.01 -20.07
N ARG A 320 5.72 83.13 -20.77
CA ARG A 320 6.97 83.41 -21.49
C ARG A 320 8.09 83.71 -20.48
N ARG A 321 9.31 83.44 -20.96
CA ARG A 321 10.67 83.87 -20.54
C ARG A 321 11.37 82.99 -19.50
N ALA A 322 12.67 82.67 -19.64
CA ALA A 322 13.74 83.22 -20.48
C ALA A 322 14.82 82.15 -20.83
N PRO A 323 15.61 82.35 -21.91
CA PRO A 323 16.84 81.61 -22.20
C PRO A 323 18.08 82.31 -21.54
N PRO A 324 19.31 81.86 -21.84
CA PRO A 324 20.09 80.76 -21.26
C PRO A 324 21.16 81.30 -20.27
N PRO A 325 22.18 80.52 -19.90
CA PRO A 325 23.48 80.89 -20.49
C PRO A 325 24.23 79.70 -21.08
N SER A 326 24.65 79.90 -22.32
CA SER A 326 25.80 79.25 -22.97
C SER A 326 27.09 79.94 -22.51
N SER A 327 28.10 79.19 -22.07
CA SER A 327 29.52 79.47 -22.34
C SER A 327 30.44 78.44 -21.68
N GLY A 328 31.50 78.08 -22.41
CA GLY A 328 32.65 77.28 -21.97
C GLY A 328 32.79 75.97 -22.76
N GLU A 329 33.06 75.99 -24.08
CA GLU A 329 34.40 76.15 -24.66
C GLU A 329 35.46 75.25 -23.99
N GLN A 330 35.85 74.19 -24.70
CA GLN A 330 37.13 73.53 -24.51
C GLN A 330 38.23 74.38 -25.14
N LYS A 331 39.18 74.81 -24.32
CA LYS A 331 40.62 74.67 -24.60
C LYS A 331 41.38 74.50 -23.29
#